data_AF-A0A3P1W293-F1
#
_entry.id   AF-A0A3P1W293-F1
#
_cell.length_a   1.000
_cell.length_b   1.000
_cell.length_c   1.000
_cell.angle_alpha   90.00
_cell.angle_beta   90.00
_cell.angle_gamma   90.00
#
_symmetry.space_group_name_H-M   'P 1'
#
loop_
_entity.id
_entity.type
_entity.pdbx_description
1 polymer ?
#
loop_
_entity_poly.entity_id
_entity_poly.type
_entity_poly.pdbx_seq_one_letter_code
_entity_poly.pdbx_strand_id
1 'polypeptide(L)'
;MINKENYLQNIPLELRQYKQWLWFKRIVKVDKWGKEKISKIPISPITLKSDGWNDRKHWTDFETAVKNLESSGSDGLSFALSKDDPFVCIDLDRVDDSFGDFLNDFHDTYREVSQSGRGVHIFAKGVIAKNFNNQIEKVEMYQENRCIAMTGNIQRFGNVPVRTIKPKQKELDKYYKLFAPKDSIKEAIRKYQVMDDRVPDSNKVIEIMCRHNARAKALFEGSNTSGDPSKDDFVLLLFLNSFTHGNAEMMKEIFLRSALNRMGDKSKRRTEAGYLRYLDESIRKALQGGNQRYWDYNYHRKKGGYSLE
;
A
#
# COMPACT_ATOMS: atom_id res chain seq x y z
N MET A 1 35.59 1.25 -16.68
CA MET A 1 35.82 2.60 -17.22
C MET A 1 34.46 3.18 -17.57
N ILE A 2 34.20 4.44 -17.21
CA ILE A 2 32.94 5.12 -17.57
C ILE A 2 32.92 5.26 -19.09
N ASN A 3 31.92 4.69 -19.76
CA ASN A 3 31.75 4.87 -21.20
C ASN A 3 30.74 5.99 -21.45
N LYS A 4 31.23 7.23 -21.44
CA LYS A 4 30.41 8.43 -21.64
C LYS A 4 29.70 8.42 -22.99
N GLU A 5 30.30 7.83 -24.02
CA GLU A 5 29.72 7.71 -25.34
C GLU A 5 28.43 6.88 -25.32
N ASN A 6 28.42 5.77 -24.58
CA ASN A 6 27.21 4.97 -24.41
C ASN A 6 26.05 5.79 -23.83
N TYR A 7 26.33 6.69 -22.88
CA TYR A 7 25.30 7.56 -22.32
C TYR A 7 24.71 8.49 -23.39
N LEU A 8 25.58 9.16 -24.15
CA LEU A 8 25.15 10.14 -25.16
C LEU A 8 24.39 9.49 -26.32
N GLN A 9 24.83 8.31 -26.75
CA GLN A 9 24.28 7.63 -27.92
C GLN A 9 23.05 6.77 -27.63
N ASN A 10 23.00 6.12 -26.47
CA ASN A 10 22.08 5.00 -26.27
C ASN A 10 21.02 5.22 -25.19
N ILE A 11 21.21 6.16 -24.26
CA ILE A 11 20.14 6.48 -23.31
C ILE A 11 19.00 7.19 -24.05
N PRO A 12 17.74 6.72 -23.92
CA PRO A 12 16.58 7.33 -24.57
C PRO A 12 16.49 8.83 -24.33
N LEU A 13 16.21 9.58 -25.39
CA LEU A 13 16.05 11.03 -25.33
C LEU A 13 14.97 11.44 -24.31
N GLU A 14 13.91 10.65 -24.21
CA GLU A 14 12.82 10.90 -23.26
C GLU A 14 13.25 10.80 -21.80
N LEU A 15 14.22 9.95 -21.42
CA LEU A 15 14.77 9.95 -20.05
C LEU A 15 15.65 11.18 -19.83
N ARG A 16 16.42 11.57 -20.84
CA ARG A 16 17.33 12.73 -20.77
C ARG A 16 16.59 14.04 -20.54
N GLN A 17 15.35 14.16 -21.03
CA GLN A 17 14.51 15.34 -20.88
C GLN A 17 14.07 15.60 -19.42
N TYR A 18 14.13 14.61 -18.53
CA TYR A 18 13.79 14.78 -17.12
C TYR A 18 15.00 15.25 -16.32
N LYS A 19 14.79 16.24 -15.44
CA LYS A 19 15.78 16.70 -14.45
C LYS A 19 15.83 15.75 -13.26
N GLN A 20 16.17 14.49 -13.53
CA GLN A 20 16.13 13.38 -12.58
C GLN A 20 17.47 12.64 -12.52
N TRP A 21 18.55 13.31 -12.92
CA TRP A 21 19.87 12.70 -13.03
C TRP A 21 20.71 12.95 -11.77
N LEU A 22 21.37 11.88 -11.35
CA LEU A 22 22.37 11.85 -10.28
C LEU A 22 23.62 11.11 -10.76
N TRP A 23 24.61 11.01 -9.89
CA TRP A 23 25.69 10.05 -10.01
C TRP A 23 25.50 8.89 -9.03
N PHE A 24 26.27 7.83 -9.19
CA PHE A 24 26.44 6.83 -8.14
C PHE A 24 27.91 6.53 -7.89
N LYS A 25 28.22 6.17 -6.64
CA LYS A 25 29.51 5.65 -6.23
C LYS A 25 29.38 4.20 -5.78
N ARG A 26 30.33 3.35 -6.18
CA ARG A 26 30.40 1.95 -5.76
C ARG A 26 31.21 1.87 -4.47
N ILE A 27 30.59 1.29 -3.46
CA ILE A 27 31.23 0.98 -2.18
C ILE A 27 31.27 -0.53 -2.04
N VAL A 28 32.48 -1.08 -1.98
CA VAL A 28 32.72 -2.50 -1.69
C VAL A 28 32.72 -2.68 -0.19
N LYS A 29 31.83 -3.54 0.32
CA LYS A 29 31.83 -3.99 1.70
C LYS A 29 32.20 -5.46 1.73
N VAL A 30 33.24 -5.81 2.45
CA VAL A 30 33.63 -7.21 2.68
C VAL A 30 32.94 -7.66 3.96
N ASP A 31 32.21 -8.77 3.91
CA ASP A 31 31.65 -9.36 5.12
C ASP A 31 32.71 -10.15 5.92
N LYS A 32 32.32 -10.63 7.11
CA LYS A 32 33.24 -11.36 8.00
C LYS A 32 33.76 -12.70 7.42
N TRP A 33 33.23 -13.15 6.29
CA TRP A 33 33.66 -14.37 5.60
C TRP A 33 34.44 -14.06 4.31
N GLY A 34 34.85 -12.80 4.10
CA GLY A 34 35.62 -12.39 2.93
C GLY A 34 34.77 -12.19 1.67
N LYS A 35 33.43 -12.26 1.76
CA LYS A 35 32.56 -12.08 0.60
C LYS A 35 32.32 -10.59 0.36
N GLU A 36 32.65 -10.15 -0.85
CA GLU A 36 32.41 -8.78 -1.28
C GLU A 36 30.95 -8.53 -1.64
N LYS A 37 30.41 -7.42 -1.13
CA LYS A 37 29.10 -6.87 -1.48
C LYS A 37 29.29 -5.44 -1.98
N ILE A 38 28.95 -5.22 -3.24
CA ILE A 38 29.00 -3.89 -3.85
C ILE A 38 27.66 -3.18 -3.59
N SER A 39 27.71 -1.99 -3.00
CA SER A 39 26.59 -1.07 -2.86
C SER A 39 26.77 0.10 -3.81
N LYS A 40 25.72 0.52 -4.50
CA LYS A 40 25.72 1.71 -5.35
C LYS A 40 25.01 2.82 -4.59
N ILE A 41 25.74 3.84 -4.17
CA ILE A 41 25.19 4.96 -3.39
C ILE A 41 24.96 6.14 -4.34
N PRO A 42 23.72 6.64 -4.48
CA PRO A 42 23.46 7.85 -5.25
C PRO A 42 24.19 9.06 -4.66
N ILE A 43 24.71 9.93 -5.53
CA ILE A 43 25.39 11.17 -5.19
C ILE A 43 24.74 12.28 -6.00
N SER A 44 24.24 13.30 -5.30
CA SER A 44 23.68 14.49 -5.92
C SER A 44 24.76 15.31 -6.63
N PRO A 45 24.61 15.63 -7.93
CA PRO A 45 25.52 16.54 -8.63
C PRO A 45 25.48 17.98 -8.11
N ILE A 46 24.40 18.37 -7.41
CA ILE A 46 24.21 19.70 -6.84
C ILE A 46 24.94 19.84 -5.50
N THR A 47 24.60 18.99 -4.52
CA THR A 47 25.18 19.04 -3.16
C THR A 47 26.49 18.29 -3.00
N LEU A 48 26.85 17.43 -3.96
CA LEU A 48 27.99 16.50 -3.90
C LEU A 48 27.90 15.46 -2.77
N LYS A 49 26.69 15.24 -2.23
CA LYS A 49 26.45 14.31 -1.12
C LYS A 49 25.43 13.23 -1.48
N SER A 50 25.36 12.20 -0.63
CA SER A 50 24.42 11.07 -0.78
C SER A 50 23.12 11.24 0.01
N ASP A 51 23.11 12.11 1.02
CA ASP A 51 21.94 12.39 1.83
C ASP A 51 20.88 13.15 1.02
N GLY A 52 19.61 12.75 1.21
CA GLY A 52 18.50 13.35 0.50
C GLY A 52 18.54 13.16 -1.02
N TRP A 53 19.22 12.13 -1.53
CA TRP A 53 19.27 11.85 -2.97
C TRP A 53 17.89 11.72 -3.64
N ASN A 54 16.84 11.44 -2.87
CA ASN A 54 15.46 11.31 -3.34
C ASN A 54 14.67 12.63 -3.29
N ASP A 55 15.30 13.75 -2.90
CA ASP A 55 14.73 15.09 -3.00
C ASP A 55 15.02 15.68 -4.37
N ARG A 56 13.97 16.18 -5.04
CA ARG A 56 14.04 16.72 -6.41
C ARG A 56 15.02 17.88 -6.56
N LYS A 57 15.22 18.67 -5.49
CA LYS A 57 16.15 19.80 -5.52
C LYS A 57 17.62 19.38 -5.64
N HIS A 58 17.91 18.10 -5.42
CA HIS A 58 19.24 17.52 -5.52
C HIS A 58 19.50 16.83 -6.86
N TRP A 59 18.52 16.86 -7.78
CA TRP A 59 18.64 16.29 -9.12
C TRP A 59 19.07 17.36 -10.12
N THR A 60 19.66 16.92 -11.22
CA THR A 60 20.06 17.82 -12.31
C THR A 60 19.61 17.29 -13.67
N ASP A 61 19.81 18.07 -14.73
CA ASP A 61 19.60 17.63 -16.12
C ASP A 61 20.70 16.68 -16.59
N PHE A 62 20.39 15.92 -17.64
CA PHE A 62 21.28 14.90 -18.17
C PHE A 62 22.63 15.48 -18.60
N GLU A 63 22.60 16.58 -19.34
CA GLU A 63 23.78 17.23 -19.91
C GLU A 63 24.74 17.70 -18.80
N THR A 64 24.22 18.31 -17.73
CA THR A 64 24.99 18.72 -16.55
C THR A 64 25.57 17.52 -15.81
N ALA A 65 24.79 16.45 -15.61
CA ALA A 65 25.27 15.24 -14.95
C ALA A 65 26.40 14.56 -15.75
N VAL A 66 26.24 14.43 -17.07
CA VAL A 66 27.23 13.82 -17.98
C VAL A 66 28.50 14.66 -18.08
N LYS A 67 28.36 15.99 -18.20
CA LYS A 67 29.49 16.90 -18.36
C LYS A 67 30.46 16.82 -17.18
N ASN A 68 29.93 16.78 -15.97
CA ASN A 68 30.72 16.87 -14.73
C ASN A 68 31.04 15.50 -14.09
N LEU A 69 30.65 14.39 -14.73
CA LEU A 69 30.80 13.04 -14.18
C LEU A 69 32.26 12.67 -13.91
N GLU A 70 33.17 12.93 -14.86
CA GLU A 70 34.59 12.56 -14.74
C GLU A 70 35.27 13.28 -13.57
N SER A 71 35.01 14.58 -13.40
CA SER A 71 35.53 15.38 -12.29
C SER A 71 34.88 15.07 -10.94
N SER A 72 33.74 14.36 -10.92
CA SER A 72 33.00 14.09 -9.68
C SER A 72 33.63 13.02 -8.78
N GLY A 73 34.52 12.18 -9.32
CA GLY A 73 35.02 10.99 -8.62
C GLY A 73 33.95 9.92 -8.34
N SER A 74 32.84 9.97 -9.09
CA SER A 74 31.77 8.96 -9.09
C SER A 74 32.02 7.87 -10.13
N ASP A 75 31.32 6.74 -10.01
CA ASP A 75 31.49 5.57 -10.87
C ASP A 75 30.56 5.54 -12.10
N GLY A 76 29.55 6.42 -12.15
CA GLY A 76 28.62 6.51 -13.28
C GLY A 76 27.40 7.37 -13.00
N LEU A 77 26.51 7.45 -13.99
CA LEU A 77 25.22 8.14 -13.87
C LEU A 77 24.16 7.26 -13.21
N SER A 78 23.20 7.89 -12.56
CA SER A 78 21.98 7.25 -12.14
C SER A 78 20.74 8.12 -12.40
N PHE A 79 19.59 7.47 -12.54
CA PHE A 79 18.31 8.11 -12.78
C PHE A 79 17.38 7.86 -11.58
N ALA A 80 16.83 8.91 -10.98
CA ALA A 80 15.84 8.79 -9.92
C ALA A 80 14.44 8.61 -10.50
N LEU A 81 13.79 7.50 -10.17
CA LEU A 81 12.37 7.26 -10.48
C LEU A 81 11.46 8.04 -9.52
N SER A 82 10.40 8.63 -10.04
CA SER A 82 9.44 9.45 -9.33
C SER A 82 8.00 9.16 -9.78
N LYS A 83 7.03 9.42 -8.89
CA LYS A 83 5.60 9.29 -9.21
C LYS A 83 5.13 10.17 -10.37
N ASP A 84 5.89 11.22 -10.70
CA ASP A 84 5.52 12.20 -11.73
C ASP A 84 6.14 11.89 -13.09
N ASP A 85 6.92 10.82 -13.20
CA ASP A 85 7.40 10.30 -14.46
C ASP A 85 6.65 9.02 -14.85
N PRO A 86 6.55 8.70 -16.15
CA PRO A 86 5.78 7.54 -16.61
C PRO A 86 6.57 6.23 -16.55
N PHE A 87 7.77 6.20 -15.94
CA PHE A 87 8.71 5.11 -16.12
C PHE A 87 8.60 4.05 -15.03
N VAL A 88 8.60 2.80 -15.47
CA VAL A 88 8.86 1.64 -14.62
C VAL A 88 10.20 1.07 -15.04
N CYS A 89 11.08 0.85 -14.06
CA CYS A 89 12.32 0.08 -14.25
C CYS A 89 12.13 -1.32 -13.68
N ILE A 90 12.33 -2.32 -14.52
CA ILE A 90 12.50 -3.71 -14.12
C ILE A 90 14.01 -3.97 -14.02
N ASP A 91 14.48 -4.44 -12.86
CA ASP A 91 15.88 -4.81 -12.63
C ASP A 91 15.96 -6.33 -12.48
N LEU A 92 16.59 -6.97 -13.46
CA LEU A 92 16.80 -8.41 -13.49
C LEU A 92 18.22 -8.73 -13.06
N ASP A 93 18.34 -9.48 -11.97
CA ASP A 93 19.63 -9.83 -11.37
C ASP A 93 20.15 -11.18 -11.90
N ARG A 94 21.38 -11.23 -12.40
CA ARG A 94 22.01 -12.46 -12.94
C ARG A 94 21.16 -13.16 -14.01
N VAL A 95 20.84 -12.43 -15.07
CA VAL A 95 20.07 -12.93 -16.21
C VAL A 95 20.77 -14.14 -16.84
N ASP A 96 20.01 -15.22 -16.99
CA ASP A 96 20.34 -16.45 -17.68
C ASP A 96 19.20 -16.84 -18.66
N ASP A 97 19.28 -18.05 -19.23
CA ASP A 97 18.33 -18.52 -20.25
C ASP A 97 16.87 -18.59 -19.77
N SER A 98 16.62 -18.66 -18.45
CA SER A 98 15.26 -18.71 -17.89
C SER A 98 14.47 -17.42 -18.14
N PHE A 99 15.15 -16.32 -18.44
CA PHE A 99 14.53 -15.03 -18.75
C PHE A 99 14.17 -14.87 -20.24
N GLY A 100 14.31 -15.89 -21.08
CA GLY A 100 14.09 -15.81 -22.54
C GLY A 100 12.75 -15.15 -22.92
N ASP A 101 11.64 -15.69 -22.43
CA ASP A 101 10.30 -15.14 -22.69
C ASP A 101 10.14 -13.73 -22.11
N PHE A 102 10.70 -13.49 -20.92
CA PHE A 102 10.69 -12.17 -20.27
C PHE A 102 11.37 -11.14 -21.17
N LEU A 103 12.60 -11.39 -21.59
CA LEU A 103 13.36 -10.47 -22.43
C LEU A 103 12.69 -10.29 -23.80
N ASN A 104 12.01 -11.31 -24.32
CA ASN A 104 11.28 -11.24 -25.58
C ASN A 104 10.04 -10.34 -25.48
N ASP A 105 9.26 -10.42 -24.40
CA ASP A 105 8.07 -9.56 -24.20
C ASP A 105 8.44 -8.06 -24.16
N PHE A 106 9.66 -7.74 -23.75
CA PHE A 106 10.22 -6.39 -23.70
C PHE A 106 11.26 -6.09 -24.80
N HIS A 107 11.26 -6.84 -25.91
CA HIS A 107 12.33 -6.73 -26.92
C HIS A 107 12.41 -5.37 -27.63
N ASP A 108 11.27 -4.69 -27.75
CA ASP A 108 11.01 -3.45 -28.47
C ASP A 108 11.04 -2.19 -27.57
N THR A 109 11.38 -2.34 -26.28
CA THR A 109 11.61 -1.22 -25.35
C THR A 109 13.07 -1.15 -24.91
N TYR A 110 13.46 -0.01 -24.33
CA TYR A 110 14.82 0.24 -23.89
C TYR A 110 15.28 -0.76 -22.84
N ARG A 111 16.42 -1.39 -23.10
CA ARG A 111 17.07 -2.36 -22.21
C ARG A 111 18.57 -2.09 -22.20
N GLU A 112 19.17 -2.15 -21.04
CA GLU A 112 20.61 -2.01 -20.88
C GLU A 112 21.18 -3.10 -19.97
N VAL A 113 22.42 -3.51 -20.23
CA VAL A 113 23.16 -4.38 -19.32
C VAL A 113 23.48 -3.57 -18.08
N SER A 114 23.12 -4.09 -16.90
CA SER A 114 23.35 -3.37 -15.65
C SER A 114 24.84 -3.23 -15.36
N GLN A 115 25.21 -2.32 -14.47
CA GLN A 115 26.62 -2.04 -14.15
C GLN A 115 27.41 -3.30 -13.71
N SER A 116 26.74 -4.32 -13.16
CA SER A 116 27.40 -5.58 -12.76
C SER A 116 27.84 -6.45 -13.94
N GLY A 117 27.36 -6.16 -15.16
CA GLY A 117 27.61 -6.96 -16.36
C GLY A 117 26.82 -8.27 -16.44
N ARG A 118 26.04 -8.59 -15.40
CA ARG A 118 25.26 -9.85 -15.28
C ARG A 118 23.76 -9.62 -15.22
N GLY A 119 23.31 -8.42 -14.87
CA GLY A 119 21.89 -8.08 -14.84
C GLY A 119 21.47 -7.25 -16.05
N VAL A 120 20.18 -6.99 -16.13
CA VAL A 120 19.56 -6.16 -17.18
C VAL A 120 18.58 -5.20 -16.54
N HIS A 121 18.68 -3.93 -16.89
CA HIS A 121 17.60 -2.97 -16.63
C HIS A 121 16.71 -2.90 -17.87
N ILE A 122 15.39 -2.92 -17.66
CA ILE A 122 14.38 -2.74 -18.70
C ILE A 122 13.53 -1.54 -18.29
N PHE A 123 13.42 -0.55 -19.16
CA PHE A 123 12.53 0.58 -18.95
C PHE A 123 11.27 0.42 -19.79
N ALA A 124 10.12 0.67 -19.17
CA ALA A 124 8.80 0.63 -19.79
C ALA A 124 7.92 1.78 -19.28
N LYS A 125 6.83 2.08 -19.98
CA LYS A 125 5.76 2.96 -19.50
C LYS A 125 4.56 2.15 -19.02
N GLY A 126 4.04 2.51 -17.85
CA GLY A 126 2.87 1.86 -17.24
C GLY A 126 2.78 2.19 -15.75
N VAL A 127 1.90 1.47 -15.06
CA VAL A 127 1.68 1.61 -13.62
C VAL A 127 1.78 0.24 -12.96
N ILE A 128 2.51 0.17 -11.85
CA ILE A 128 2.55 -1.01 -10.98
C ILE A 128 1.88 -0.68 -9.65
N ALA A 129 1.28 -1.68 -9.00
CA ALA A 129 0.56 -1.44 -7.75
C ALA A 129 1.50 -0.99 -6.60
N LYS A 130 2.71 -1.54 -6.54
CA LYS A 130 3.75 -1.19 -5.58
C LYS A 130 5.12 -1.66 -6.06
N ASN A 131 6.18 -0.95 -5.73
CA ASN A 131 7.53 -1.48 -5.92
C ASN A 131 7.71 -2.83 -5.21
N PHE A 132 8.44 -3.75 -5.83
CA PHE A 132 8.84 -5.00 -5.17
C PHE A 132 10.27 -5.41 -5.53
N ASN A 133 10.83 -6.26 -4.66
CA ASN A 133 12.11 -6.90 -4.84
C ASN A 133 11.95 -8.38 -4.47
N ASN A 134 11.91 -9.25 -5.47
CA ASN A 134 11.88 -10.69 -5.28
C ASN A 134 13.29 -11.25 -5.43
N GLN A 135 13.99 -11.38 -4.30
CA GLN A 135 15.37 -11.88 -4.27
C GLN A 135 15.50 -13.36 -4.63
N ILE A 136 14.42 -14.15 -4.57
CA ILE A 136 14.45 -15.57 -4.93
C ILE A 136 14.47 -15.68 -6.45
N GLU A 137 13.49 -15.06 -7.10
CA GLU A 137 13.30 -15.07 -8.55
C GLU A 137 14.20 -14.08 -9.30
N LYS A 138 14.96 -13.25 -8.56
CA LYS A 138 15.89 -12.23 -9.11
C LYS A 138 15.22 -11.16 -9.97
N VAL A 139 13.97 -10.84 -9.66
CA VAL A 139 13.18 -9.79 -10.34
C VAL A 139 12.84 -8.69 -9.36
N GLU A 140 13.18 -7.46 -9.72
CA GLU A 140 12.73 -6.25 -9.02
C GLU A 140 11.96 -5.35 -10.00
N MET A 141 10.93 -4.65 -9.51
CA MET A 141 10.20 -3.65 -10.28
C MET A 141 10.00 -2.39 -9.44
N TYR A 142 10.35 -1.24 -10.02
CA TYR A 142 10.26 0.06 -9.37
C TYR A 142 9.63 1.09 -10.29
N GLN A 143 8.76 1.93 -9.73
CA GLN A 143 8.17 3.09 -10.39
C GLN A 143 8.51 4.40 -9.66
N GLU A 144 8.93 4.34 -8.40
CA GLU A 144 9.26 5.53 -7.62
C GLU A 144 10.31 5.26 -6.54
N ASN A 145 10.89 6.32 -5.98
CA ASN A 145 11.79 6.26 -4.81
C ASN A 145 12.91 5.21 -4.94
N ARG A 146 13.43 5.06 -6.17
CA ARG A 146 14.56 4.19 -6.50
C ARG A 146 15.46 4.92 -7.48
N CYS A 147 16.76 4.87 -7.22
CA CYS A 147 17.77 5.38 -8.14
C CYS A 147 18.35 4.21 -8.93
N ILE A 148 18.25 4.26 -10.25
CA ILE A 148 18.73 3.22 -11.17
C ILE A 148 20.09 3.65 -11.70
N ALA A 149 21.11 2.80 -11.52
CA ALA A 149 22.46 3.07 -12.05
C ALA A 149 22.48 2.81 -13.55
N MET A 150 22.65 3.86 -14.36
CA MET A 150 22.55 3.79 -15.82
C MET A 150 23.87 3.39 -16.46
N THR A 151 23.82 2.64 -17.56
CA THR A 151 25.02 2.22 -18.31
C THR A 151 25.00 2.64 -19.78
N GLY A 152 23.83 2.83 -20.40
CA GLY A 152 23.72 3.00 -21.84
C GLY A 152 24.20 1.77 -22.65
N ASN A 153 24.48 0.65 -21.98
CA ASN A 153 25.10 -0.51 -22.61
C ASN A 153 24.04 -1.45 -23.19
N ILE A 154 23.76 -1.29 -24.48
CA ILE A 154 22.74 -2.06 -25.19
C ILE A 154 23.30 -3.22 -26.02
N GLN A 155 24.60 -3.49 -25.93
CA GLN A 155 25.33 -4.39 -26.86
C GLN A 155 24.83 -5.84 -26.87
N ARG A 156 24.10 -6.29 -25.84
CA ARG A 156 23.57 -7.66 -25.74
C ARG A 156 22.21 -7.86 -26.41
N PHE A 157 21.57 -6.80 -26.93
CA PHE A 157 20.14 -6.85 -27.30
C PHE A 157 19.90 -6.78 -28.82
N GLY A 158 20.57 -7.64 -29.57
CA GLY A 158 20.41 -7.75 -31.01
C GLY A 158 21.15 -6.66 -31.81
N ASN A 159 21.01 -6.70 -33.13
CA ASN A 159 21.76 -5.84 -34.04
C ASN A 159 21.17 -4.43 -34.19
N VAL A 160 19.88 -4.26 -33.90
CA VAL A 160 19.18 -2.97 -34.02
C VAL A 160 19.01 -2.36 -32.63
N PRO A 161 19.66 -1.23 -32.34
CA PRO A 161 19.61 -0.60 -31.03
C PRO A 161 18.22 0.01 -30.76
N VAL A 162 17.55 -0.45 -29.69
CA VAL A 162 16.30 0.13 -29.21
C VAL A 162 16.59 1.26 -28.24
N ARG A 163 16.24 2.51 -28.62
CA ARG A 163 16.51 3.73 -27.84
C ARG A 163 15.22 4.47 -27.44
N THR A 164 14.12 3.73 -27.35
CA THR A 164 12.79 4.24 -27.00
C THR A 164 12.14 3.39 -25.94
N ILE A 165 11.35 3.99 -25.07
CA ILE A 165 10.59 3.35 -24.01
C ILE A 165 9.13 3.24 -24.44
N LYS A 166 8.63 2.01 -24.48
CA LYS A 166 7.28 1.69 -24.95
C LYS A 166 6.30 1.54 -23.78
N PRO A 167 5.01 1.86 -23.99
CA PRO A 167 3.94 1.40 -23.11
C PRO A 167 3.87 -0.13 -23.08
N LYS A 168 3.91 -0.73 -21.90
CA LYS A 168 3.95 -2.20 -21.70
C LYS A 168 3.06 -2.67 -20.55
N GLN A 169 1.88 -2.08 -20.39
CA GLN A 169 1.01 -2.34 -19.23
C GLN A 169 0.65 -3.84 -19.11
N LYS A 170 0.34 -4.51 -20.22
CA LYS A 170 -0.05 -5.93 -20.20
C LYS A 170 1.10 -6.82 -19.72
N GLU A 171 2.30 -6.56 -20.19
CA GLU A 171 3.52 -7.29 -19.82
C GLU A 171 3.91 -6.98 -18.37
N LEU A 172 3.82 -5.71 -17.96
CA LEU A 172 4.01 -5.29 -16.57
C LEU A 172 3.03 -6.04 -15.65
N ASP A 173 1.74 -6.07 -15.95
CA ASP A 173 0.72 -6.76 -15.15
C ASP A 173 0.99 -8.27 -15.07
N LYS A 174 1.34 -8.90 -16.19
CA LYS A 174 1.69 -10.33 -16.29
C LYS A 174 2.82 -10.66 -15.33
N TYR A 175 3.95 -9.95 -15.43
CA TYR A 175 5.13 -10.25 -14.63
C TYR A 175 5.03 -9.76 -13.19
N TYR A 176 4.27 -8.69 -12.94
CA TYR A 176 3.91 -8.28 -11.59
C TYR A 176 3.14 -9.40 -10.86
N LYS A 177 2.13 -9.99 -11.50
CA LYS A 177 1.35 -11.10 -10.92
C LYS A 177 2.21 -12.36 -10.66
N LEU A 178 3.21 -12.61 -11.49
CA LEU A 178 4.10 -13.76 -11.36
C LEU A 178 5.14 -13.57 -10.25
N PHE A 179 5.76 -12.40 -10.16
CA PHE A 179 6.95 -12.18 -9.34
C PHE A 179 6.75 -11.30 -8.11
N ALA A 180 5.73 -10.44 -8.08
CA ALA A 180 5.45 -9.66 -6.89
C ALA A 180 5.17 -10.62 -5.73
N PRO A 181 5.75 -10.36 -4.54
CA PRO A 181 5.45 -11.14 -3.36
C PRO A 181 3.93 -11.19 -3.18
N LYS A 182 3.37 -12.40 -3.20
CA LYS A 182 1.98 -12.58 -2.79
C LYS A 182 1.92 -12.17 -1.31
N ASP A 183 0.97 -11.31 -0.96
CA ASP A 183 0.64 -11.07 0.45
C ASP A 183 0.58 -12.45 1.11
N SER A 184 1.42 -12.66 2.13
CA SER A 184 1.49 -13.99 2.76
C SER A 184 0.07 -14.38 3.20
N ILE A 185 -0.26 -15.69 3.22
CA ILE A 185 -1.53 -16.14 3.80
C ILE A 185 -1.74 -15.51 5.19
N LYS A 186 -0.65 -15.29 5.94
CA LYS A 186 -0.62 -14.57 7.21
C LYS A 186 -1.01 -13.09 7.13
N GLU A 187 -0.60 -12.35 6.09
CA GLU A 187 -1.01 -10.96 5.85
C GLU A 187 -2.43 -10.85 5.30
N ALA A 188 -2.84 -11.78 4.44
CA ALA A 188 -4.23 -11.90 4.00
C ALA A 188 -5.16 -12.22 5.19
N ILE A 189 -4.76 -13.16 6.05
CA ILE A 189 -5.45 -13.48 7.33
C ILE A 189 -5.44 -12.25 8.25
N ARG A 190 -4.33 -11.52 8.36
CA ARG A 190 -4.25 -10.32 9.21
C ARG A 190 -5.15 -9.18 8.70
N LYS A 191 -5.22 -8.98 7.38
CA LYS A 191 -6.17 -8.04 6.76
C LYS A 191 -7.63 -8.48 6.95
N TYR A 192 -7.90 -9.78 6.81
CA TYR A 192 -9.22 -10.35 7.09
C TYR A 192 -9.60 -10.20 8.57
N GLN A 193 -8.69 -10.47 9.50
CA GLN A 193 -8.90 -10.28 10.95
C GLN A 193 -9.16 -8.81 11.30
N VAL A 194 -8.46 -7.86 10.67
CA VAL A 194 -8.69 -6.42 10.85
C VAL A 194 -10.01 -5.95 10.21
N MET A 195 -10.51 -6.63 9.17
CA MET A 195 -11.86 -6.38 8.62
C MET A 195 -12.97 -7.00 9.48
N ASP A 196 -12.69 -8.11 10.16
CA ASP A 196 -13.67 -8.90 10.93
C ASP A 196 -13.78 -8.48 12.41
N ASP A 197 -12.89 -7.58 12.86
CA ASP A 197 -13.05 -6.82 14.11
C ASP A 197 -13.92 -5.56 13.94
N ARG A 198 -14.46 -5.30 12.73
CA ARG A 198 -15.42 -4.20 12.52
C ARG A 198 -16.80 -4.64 12.98
N VAL A 199 -17.44 -3.78 13.75
CA VAL A 199 -18.88 -3.86 14.02
C VAL A 199 -19.63 -4.00 12.68
N PRO A 200 -20.43 -5.07 12.49
CA PRO A 200 -21.24 -5.24 11.29
C PRO A 200 -22.24 -4.10 11.07
N ASP A 201 -22.95 -4.10 9.94
CA ASP A 201 -24.03 -3.12 9.73
C ASP A 201 -25.16 -3.25 10.76
N SER A 202 -26.01 -2.21 10.85
CA SER A 202 -27.07 -2.11 11.84
C SER A 202 -28.07 -3.27 11.83
N ASN A 203 -28.37 -3.86 10.67
CA ASN A 203 -29.27 -5.01 10.58
C ASN A 203 -28.64 -6.24 11.23
N LYS A 204 -27.37 -6.50 10.93
CA LYS A 204 -26.67 -7.65 11.50
C LYS A 204 -26.43 -7.49 13.00
N VAL A 205 -26.17 -6.28 13.46
CA VAL A 205 -26.08 -5.94 14.89
C VAL A 205 -27.40 -6.24 15.59
N ILE A 206 -28.55 -5.80 15.04
CA ILE A 206 -29.88 -6.10 15.60
C ILE A 206 -30.14 -7.60 15.65
N GLU A 207 -29.87 -8.33 14.55
CA GLU A 207 -30.06 -9.77 14.47
C GLU A 207 -29.29 -10.50 15.59
N ILE A 208 -28.00 -10.17 15.76
CA ILE A 208 -27.13 -10.80 16.75
C ILE A 208 -27.52 -10.39 18.18
N MET A 209 -27.79 -9.10 18.41
CA MET A 209 -28.26 -8.61 19.71
C MET A 209 -29.53 -9.35 20.14
N CYS A 210 -30.53 -9.44 19.25
CA CYS A 210 -31.79 -10.10 19.55
C CYS A 210 -31.64 -11.62 19.71
N ARG A 211 -30.72 -12.25 18.97
CA ARG A 211 -30.43 -13.69 19.10
C ARG A 211 -29.76 -14.03 20.44
N HIS A 212 -28.84 -13.19 20.91
CA HIS A 212 -27.98 -13.53 22.04
C HIS A 212 -28.30 -12.82 23.36
N ASN A 213 -29.18 -11.82 23.34
CA ASN A 213 -29.56 -11.10 24.54
C ASN A 213 -31.09 -10.94 24.61
N ALA A 214 -31.74 -11.86 25.32
CA ALA A 214 -33.20 -11.89 25.45
C ALA A 214 -33.77 -10.61 26.07
N ARG A 215 -33.04 -9.95 26.98
CA ARG A 215 -33.48 -8.69 27.59
C ARG A 215 -33.37 -7.52 26.62
N ALA A 216 -32.29 -7.45 25.84
CA ALA A 216 -32.15 -6.45 24.78
C ALA A 216 -33.23 -6.64 23.70
N LYS A 217 -33.50 -7.89 23.31
CA LYS A 217 -34.60 -8.24 22.39
C LYS A 217 -35.95 -7.74 22.91
N ALA A 218 -36.29 -8.08 24.14
CA ALA A 218 -37.60 -7.72 24.70
C ALA A 218 -37.81 -6.21 24.84
N LEU A 219 -36.75 -5.45 25.14
CA LEU A 219 -36.79 -3.98 25.12
C LEU A 219 -36.91 -3.44 23.69
N PHE A 220 -36.13 -3.99 22.75
CA PHE A 220 -36.15 -3.56 21.35
C PHE A 220 -37.53 -3.79 20.69
N GLU A 221 -38.18 -4.92 21.00
CA GLU A 221 -39.51 -5.28 20.50
C GLU A 221 -40.65 -4.71 21.35
N GLY A 222 -40.36 -4.15 22.53
CA GLY A 222 -41.36 -3.58 23.43
C GLY A 222 -42.20 -4.60 24.20
N SER A 223 -41.78 -5.87 24.26
CA SER A 223 -42.51 -6.96 24.91
C SER A 223 -42.24 -7.07 26.42
N ASN A 224 -41.27 -6.35 26.97
CA ASN A 224 -41.01 -6.29 28.42
C ASN A 224 -40.42 -4.94 28.85
N THR A 225 -41.28 -4.01 29.24
CA THR A 225 -40.93 -2.67 29.75
C THR A 225 -41.14 -2.58 31.26
N SER A 226 -40.30 -1.82 31.96
CA SER A 226 -40.42 -1.63 33.42
C SER A 226 -41.51 -0.62 33.83
N GLY A 227 -42.13 0.06 32.87
CA GLY A 227 -43.09 1.14 33.11
C GLY A 227 -42.42 2.49 33.37
N ASP A 228 -41.08 2.55 33.41
CA ASP A 228 -40.30 3.79 33.39
C ASP A 228 -39.64 3.95 32.01
N PRO A 229 -40.21 4.81 31.14
CA PRO A 229 -39.72 5.01 29.78
C PRO A 229 -38.23 5.42 29.70
N SER A 230 -37.76 6.26 30.62
CA SER A 230 -36.38 6.75 30.57
C SER A 230 -35.38 5.71 31.07
N LYS A 231 -35.80 4.87 32.03
CA LYS A 231 -35.01 3.71 32.46
C LYS A 231 -34.90 2.67 31.35
N ASP A 232 -36.02 2.35 30.69
CA ASP A 232 -36.06 1.36 29.61
C ASP A 232 -35.19 1.81 28.42
N ASP A 233 -35.26 3.10 28.05
CA ASP A 233 -34.41 3.70 27.01
C ASP A 233 -32.93 3.52 27.33
N PHE A 234 -32.54 3.86 28.56
CA PHE A 234 -31.13 3.82 28.96
C PHE A 234 -30.59 2.39 29.02
N VAL A 235 -31.40 1.42 29.46
CA VAL A 235 -31.00 0.00 29.47
C VAL A 235 -30.78 -0.53 28.05
N LEU A 236 -31.65 -0.19 27.09
CA LEU A 236 -31.44 -0.56 25.69
C LEU A 236 -30.15 0.08 25.14
N LEU A 237 -29.90 1.36 25.44
CA LEU A 237 -28.67 2.05 25.02
C LEU A 237 -27.39 1.43 25.61
N LEU A 238 -27.43 0.87 26.82
CA LEU A 238 -26.28 0.14 27.38
C LEU A 238 -26.01 -1.15 26.61
N PHE A 239 -27.04 -1.87 26.16
CA PHE A 239 -26.84 -3.01 25.27
C PHE A 239 -26.30 -2.58 23.91
N LEU A 240 -26.90 -1.55 23.30
CA LEU A 240 -26.42 -1.02 22.02
C LEU A 240 -24.97 -0.55 22.10
N ASN A 241 -24.54 0.07 23.20
CA ASN A 241 -23.13 0.41 23.40
C ASN A 241 -22.22 -0.83 23.31
N SER A 242 -22.61 -1.94 23.94
CA SER A 242 -21.85 -3.21 23.88
C SER A 242 -21.79 -3.79 22.47
N PHE A 243 -22.91 -3.83 21.76
CA PHE A 243 -22.99 -4.45 20.42
C PHE A 243 -22.47 -3.54 19.30
N THR A 244 -22.53 -2.21 19.44
CA THR A 244 -22.03 -1.26 18.42
C THR A 244 -20.60 -0.78 18.69
N HIS A 245 -19.96 -1.31 19.74
CA HIS A 245 -18.62 -0.92 20.21
C HIS A 245 -18.48 0.60 20.40
N GLY A 246 -19.55 1.22 20.92
CA GLY A 246 -19.60 2.66 21.18
C GLY A 246 -19.80 3.55 19.95
N ASN A 247 -20.20 3.00 18.80
CA ASN A 247 -20.57 3.81 17.64
C ASN A 247 -21.90 4.55 17.89
N ALA A 248 -21.81 5.80 18.33
CA ALA A 248 -22.95 6.64 18.70
C ALA A 248 -24.01 6.78 17.61
N GLU A 249 -23.60 6.94 16.35
CA GLU A 249 -24.51 7.09 15.21
C GLU A 249 -25.31 5.81 14.98
N MET A 250 -24.64 4.65 15.03
CA MET A 250 -25.31 3.36 14.89
C MET A 250 -26.22 3.05 16.09
N MET A 251 -25.82 3.41 17.31
CA MET A 251 -26.70 3.31 18.49
C MET A 251 -27.98 4.10 18.27
N LYS A 252 -27.87 5.33 17.77
CA LYS A 252 -29.00 6.21 17.48
C LYS A 252 -29.90 5.62 16.39
N GLU A 253 -29.32 5.19 15.28
CA GLU A 253 -30.02 4.54 14.17
C GLU A 253 -30.82 3.33 14.64
N ILE A 254 -30.20 2.41 15.39
CA ILE A 254 -30.85 1.20 15.89
C ILE A 254 -31.93 1.55 16.92
N PHE A 255 -31.67 2.49 17.83
CA PHE A 255 -32.66 2.90 18.83
C PHE A 255 -33.93 3.44 18.18
N LEU A 256 -33.80 4.26 17.13
CA LEU A 256 -34.93 4.82 16.40
C LEU A 256 -35.74 3.75 15.64
N ARG A 257 -35.19 2.56 15.43
CA ARG A 257 -35.89 1.39 14.87
C ARG A 257 -36.57 0.51 15.91
N SER A 258 -36.37 0.78 17.20
CA SER A 258 -36.96 0.00 18.30
C SER A 258 -38.38 0.45 18.63
N ALA A 259 -39.14 -0.41 19.32
CA ALA A 259 -40.45 -0.08 19.87
C ALA A 259 -40.41 1.01 20.97
N LEU A 260 -39.23 1.33 21.51
CA LEU A 260 -39.05 2.43 22.47
C LEU A 260 -38.96 3.81 21.80
N ASN A 261 -38.85 3.85 20.47
CA ASN A 261 -38.89 5.11 19.73
C ASN A 261 -40.26 5.78 19.90
N ARG A 262 -40.24 6.94 20.55
CA ARG A 262 -41.41 7.76 20.88
C ARG A 262 -41.33 9.13 20.24
N MET A 263 -40.62 9.26 19.12
CA MET A 263 -40.46 10.53 18.40
C MET A 263 -41.80 11.17 17.98
N GLY A 264 -42.84 10.36 17.76
CA GLY A 264 -44.21 10.83 17.51
C GLY A 264 -45.01 11.22 18.76
N ASP A 265 -44.57 10.84 19.97
CA ASP A 265 -45.24 11.15 21.24
C ASP A 265 -44.73 12.47 21.83
N LYS A 266 -45.61 13.47 21.81
CA LYS A 266 -45.31 14.84 22.25
C LYS A 266 -45.55 15.10 23.73
N SER A 267 -45.94 14.08 24.51
CA SER A 267 -46.33 14.22 25.93
C SER A 267 -45.19 14.74 26.80
N LYS A 268 -43.96 14.24 26.61
CA LYS A 268 -42.77 14.68 27.36
C LYS A 268 -41.83 15.59 26.57
N ARG A 269 -41.76 15.44 25.24
CA ARG A 269 -40.88 16.23 24.37
C ARG A 269 -41.72 16.80 23.23
N ARG A 270 -41.92 18.12 23.25
CA ARG A 270 -42.86 18.81 22.35
C ARG A 270 -42.40 18.85 20.89
N THR A 271 -41.11 18.64 20.63
CA THR A 271 -40.50 18.74 19.29
C THR A 271 -39.61 17.54 19.02
N GLU A 272 -39.52 17.15 17.75
CA GLU A 272 -38.61 16.12 17.26
C GLU A 272 -37.15 16.44 17.59
N ALA A 273 -36.73 17.68 17.35
CA ALA A 273 -35.39 18.15 17.74
C ALA A 273 -35.13 18.02 19.25
N GLY A 274 -36.15 18.24 20.10
CA GLY A 274 -36.05 18.02 21.53
C GLY A 274 -35.92 16.55 21.91
N TYR A 275 -36.60 15.66 21.19
CA TYR A 275 -36.48 14.21 21.36
C TYR A 275 -35.08 13.70 20.96
N LEU A 276 -34.57 14.13 19.80
CA LEU A 276 -33.24 13.76 19.33
C LEU A 276 -32.14 14.24 20.28
N ARG A 277 -32.22 15.47 20.81
CA ARG A 277 -31.27 15.95 21.84
C ARG A 277 -31.29 15.09 23.10
N TYR A 278 -32.47 14.64 23.55
CA TYR A 278 -32.58 13.72 24.67
C TYR A 278 -31.90 12.37 24.38
N LEU A 279 -32.10 11.84 23.18
CA LEU A 279 -31.49 10.58 22.75
C LEU A 279 -29.96 10.71 22.66
N ASP A 280 -29.45 11.79 22.07
CA ASP A 280 -28.01 12.08 21.96
C ASP A 280 -27.35 12.19 23.34
N GLU A 281 -28.00 12.89 24.26
CA GLU A 281 -27.51 13.04 25.64
C GLU A 281 -27.55 11.69 26.40
N SER A 282 -28.55 10.87 26.14
CA SER A 282 -28.66 9.51 26.72
C SER A 282 -27.58 8.57 26.16
N ILE A 283 -27.30 8.65 24.86
CA ILE A 283 -26.20 7.93 24.21
C ILE A 283 -24.86 8.36 24.82
N ARG A 284 -24.62 9.67 24.94
CA ARG A 284 -23.41 10.22 25.56
C ARG A 284 -23.18 9.68 26.97
N LYS A 285 -24.25 9.61 27.78
CA LYS A 285 -24.21 9.02 29.12
C LYS A 285 -23.94 7.52 29.10
N ALA A 286 -24.55 6.78 28.17
CA ALA A 286 -24.31 5.34 28.02
C ALA A 286 -22.86 5.03 27.60
N LEU A 287 -22.23 5.90 26.79
CA LEU A 287 -20.81 5.80 26.43
C LEU A 287 -19.87 6.10 27.60
N GLN A 288 -20.23 7.07 28.46
CA GLN A 288 -19.42 7.45 29.63
C GLN A 288 -19.55 6.47 30.81
N GLY A 289 -20.75 5.96 31.06
CA GLY A 289 -21.07 5.10 32.21
C GLY A 289 -21.15 3.60 31.89
N GLY A 290 -21.14 3.23 30.60
CA GLY A 290 -21.21 1.83 30.16
C GLY A 290 -19.88 1.11 30.34
N ASN A 291 -19.93 -0.16 30.72
CA ASN A 291 -18.75 -1.02 30.77
C ASN A 291 -18.27 -1.29 29.34
N GLN A 292 -17.00 -1.02 29.02
CA GLN A 292 -16.39 -1.22 27.68
C GLN A 292 -16.17 -2.70 27.32
N ARG A 293 -16.96 -3.60 27.89
CA ARG A 293 -17.01 -5.02 27.49
C ARG A 293 -17.90 -5.14 26.27
N TYR A 294 -17.29 -4.93 25.10
CA TYR A 294 -17.97 -5.01 23.83
C TYR A 294 -18.25 -6.45 23.41
N TRP A 295 -19.29 -6.63 22.60
CA TRP A 295 -19.66 -7.93 22.05
C TRP A 295 -18.56 -8.45 21.12
N ASP A 296 -18.03 -9.64 21.41
CA ASP A 296 -17.02 -10.30 20.59
C ASP A 296 -17.71 -10.92 19.35
N TYR A 297 -17.74 -10.20 18.22
CA TYR A 297 -18.30 -10.73 16.97
C TYR A 297 -17.54 -11.97 16.42
N ASN A 298 -16.36 -12.29 16.99
CA ASN A 298 -15.58 -13.49 16.68
C ASN A 298 -15.88 -14.68 17.62
N TYR A 299 -16.91 -14.62 18.49
CA TYR A 299 -17.19 -15.65 19.51
C TYR A 299 -17.33 -17.08 19.00
N HIS A 300 -17.77 -17.29 17.75
CA HIS A 300 -17.90 -18.62 17.14
C HIS A 300 -16.53 -19.27 16.83
N ARG A 301 -15.49 -18.49 16.55
CA ARG A 301 -14.15 -19.01 16.22
C ARG A 301 -13.41 -19.58 17.42
N LYS A 302 -13.76 -19.15 18.64
CA LYS A 302 -13.17 -19.69 19.88
C LYS A 302 -13.77 -21.05 20.29
N LYS A 303 -14.88 -21.48 19.68
CA LYS A 303 -15.54 -22.77 19.96
C LYS A 303 -15.35 -23.84 18.88
N GLY A 304 -14.74 -23.50 17.74
CA GLY A 304 -14.51 -24.45 16.64
C GLY A 304 -13.10 -25.04 16.70
N GLY A 305 -12.94 -26.15 17.40
CA GLY A 305 -11.86 -27.08 17.12
C GLY A 305 -11.98 -27.59 15.68
N TYR A 306 -10.84 -27.83 15.05
CA TYR A 306 -10.69 -28.40 13.72
C TYR A 306 -11.70 -29.53 13.45
N SER A 307 -12.48 -29.42 12.37
CA SER A 307 -12.93 -30.58 11.61
C SER A 307 -12.33 -30.46 10.22
N LEU A 308 -11.32 -31.28 9.97
CA LEU A 308 -10.92 -31.68 8.63
C LEU A 308 -12.00 -32.64 8.11
N GLU A 309 -12.69 -32.25 7.04
CA GLU A 309 -13.05 -33.11 5.91
C GLU A 309 -12.89 -32.30 4.63
#